data_AF-A0A173LG29-F1
#
_entry.id   AF-A0A173LG29-F1
#
_cell.length_a   1.000
_cell.length_b   1.000
_cell.length_c   1.000
_cell.angle_alpha   90.00
_cell.angle_beta   90.00
_cell.angle_gamma   90.00
#
_symmetry.space_group_name_H-M   'P 1'
#
loop_
_entity.id
_entity.type
_entity.pdbx_description
1 polymer ?
#
loop_
_entity_poly.entity_id
_entity_poly.type
_entity_poly.pdbx_seq_one_letter_code
_entity_poly.pdbx_strand_id
1 'polypeptide(L)'
;MLNRSNEWIDRAACAKHRADPCPPSCHHSKVAAYAAEYCRGCPVVRECAADALERGDISVVRAGVYLGTRGRRQAPGARRALASIANS
;
A
#
# COMPACT_ATOMS: atom_id res chain seq x y z
N MET A 1 4.53 -8.56 -23.72
CA MET A 1 5.25 -9.21 -22.61
C MET A 1 4.76 -8.62 -21.28
N LEU A 2 3.76 -9.21 -20.63
CA LEU A 2 3.35 -8.83 -19.26
C LEU A 2 2.93 -10.10 -18.51
N ASN A 3 3.91 -10.94 -18.18
CA ASN A 3 3.77 -11.99 -17.19
C ASN A 3 4.81 -11.75 -16.10
N ARG A 4 4.64 -10.66 -15.34
CA ARG A 4 5.36 -10.41 -14.08
C ARG A 4 4.42 -10.82 -12.96
N SER A 5 4.39 -12.13 -12.75
CA SER A 5 3.94 -12.85 -11.57
C SER A 5 3.46 -11.99 -10.40
N ASN A 6 2.14 -11.93 -10.21
CA ASN A 6 1.49 -11.53 -8.96
C ASN A 6 1.82 -12.49 -7.78
N GLU A 7 2.78 -13.40 -7.93
CA GLU A 7 3.22 -14.36 -6.90
C GLU A 7 3.70 -13.68 -5.60
N TRP A 8 4.11 -12.40 -5.67
CA TRP A 8 4.41 -11.63 -4.46
C TRP A 8 3.16 -11.39 -3.61
N ILE A 9 1.97 -11.31 -4.22
CA ILE A 9 0.70 -11.12 -3.52
C ILE A 9 0.42 -12.33 -2.62
N ASP A 10 0.74 -13.55 -3.07
CA ASP A 10 0.55 -14.77 -2.28
C ASP A 10 1.46 -14.82 -1.04
N ARG A 11 2.61 -14.14 -1.09
CA ARG A 11 3.53 -13.96 0.04
C ARG A 11 3.15 -12.79 0.95
N ALA A 12 2.18 -11.96 0.56
CA ALA A 12 1.78 -10.81 1.37
C ALA A 12 1.15 -11.26 2.69
N ALA A 13 1.62 -10.68 3.80
CA ALA A 13 1.07 -10.99 5.12
C ALA A 13 -0.45 -10.70 5.18
N CYS A 14 -0.88 -9.62 4.52
CA CYS A 14 -2.30 -9.25 4.45
C CYS A 14 -3.16 -10.23 3.64
N ALA A 15 -2.60 -11.03 2.72
CA ALA A 15 -3.37 -12.03 1.99
C ALA A 15 -3.96 -13.12 2.91
N LYS A 16 -3.34 -13.33 4.08
CA LYS A 16 -3.80 -14.26 5.11
C LYS A 16 -4.82 -13.65 6.07
N HIS A 17 -5.04 -12.33 6.00
CA HIS A 17 -5.92 -11.59 6.89
C HIS A 17 -7.11 -11.00 6.12
N ARG A 18 -8.33 -11.46 6.43
CA ARG A 18 -9.58 -10.93 5.84
C ARG A 18 -9.96 -9.52 6.32
N ALA A 19 -9.19 -8.94 7.23
CA ALA A 19 -9.49 -7.65 7.82
C ALA A 19 -9.03 -6.51 6.90
N ASP A 20 -9.92 -5.55 6.66
CA ASP A 20 -9.55 -4.33 5.96
C ASP A 20 -8.46 -3.58 6.78
N PRO A 21 -7.36 -3.14 6.14
CA PRO A 21 -6.39 -2.25 6.78
C PRO A 21 -7.00 -0.92 7.28
N CYS A 22 -8.25 -0.59 6.98
CA CYS A 22 -9.01 0.43 7.71
C CYS A 22 -10.50 0.09 7.63
N PRO A 23 -11.11 -0.47 8.69
CA PRO A 23 -12.55 -0.72 8.69
C PRO A 23 -13.35 0.59 8.58
N PRO A 24 -14.64 0.58 8.21
CA PRO A 24 -15.45 1.79 8.04
C PRO A 24 -15.50 2.73 9.27
N SER A 25 -15.22 2.19 10.46
CA SER A 25 -15.13 2.95 11.72
C SER A 25 -13.78 3.64 11.95
N CYS A 26 -12.78 3.38 11.10
CA CYS A 26 -11.45 3.98 11.23
C CYS A 26 -11.51 5.45 10.81
N HIS A 27 -11.18 6.33 11.75
CA HIS A 27 -11.15 7.77 11.52
C HIS A 27 -10.04 8.09 10.50
N HIS A 28 -10.33 8.96 9.53
CA HIS A 28 -9.42 9.28 8.42
C HIS A 28 -8.01 9.71 8.89
N SER A 29 -7.92 10.38 10.05
CA SER A 29 -6.65 10.81 10.66
C SER A 29 -5.80 9.67 11.22
N LYS A 30 -6.37 8.48 11.45
CA LYS A 30 -5.69 7.31 12.01
C LYS A 30 -5.32 6.26 10.97
N VAL A 31 -5.84 6.37 9.74
CA VAL A 31 -5.60 5.43 8.63
C VAL A 31 -4.10 5.23 8.39
N ALA A 32 -3.31 6.31 8.41
CA ALA A 32 -1.88 6.24 8.16
C ALA A 32 -1.11 5.45 9.23
N ALA A 33 -1.47 5.65 10.52
CA ALA A 33 -0.85 4.92 11.61
C ALA A 33 -1.21 3.43 11.56
N TYR A 34 -2.49 3.13 11.34
CA TYR A 34 -2.95 1.74 11.25
C TYR A 34 -2.36 1.03 10.02
N ALA A 35 -2.29 1.70 8.87
CA ALA A 35 -1.66 1.16 7.67
C ALA A 35 -0.20 0.75 7.93
N ALA A 36 0.58 1.62 8.58
CA ALA A 36 1.97 1.34 8.92
C ALA A 36 2.12 0.14 9.87
N GLU A 37 1.24 0.02 10.86
CA GLU A 37 1.22 -1.12 11.79
C GLU A 37 0.80 -2.43 11.11
N TYR A 38 -0.27 -2.38 10.32
CA TYR A 38 -0.82 -3.54 9.61
C TYR A 38 0.18 -4.13 8.61
N CYS A 39 0.98 -3.29 7.97
CA CYS A 39 1.99 -3.73 7.01
C CYS A 39 3.38 -3.97 7.64
N ARG A 40 3.55 -3.74 8.96
CA ARG A 40 4.82 -3.94 9.65
C ARG A 40 5.26 -5.41 9.53
N GLY A 41 6.46 -5.63 9.00
CA GLY A 41 7.02 -6.97 8.84
C GLY A 41 6.48 -7.77 7.65
N CYS A 42 5.63 -7.18 6.79
CA CYS A 42 5.20 -7.85 5.58
C CYS A 42 6.40 -8.07 4.63
N PRO A 43 6.65 -9.30 4.14
CA PRO A 43 7.88 -9.63 3.41
C PRO A 43 7.94 -9.05 1.99
N VAL A 44 6.84 -8.44 1.52
CA VAL A 44 6.68 -7.95 0.14
C VAL A 44 6.36 -6.46 0.07
N VAL A 45 6.74 -5.69 1.10
CA VAL A 45 6.48 -4.24 1.15
C VAL A 45 7.11 -3.50 -0.03
N ARG A 46 8.28 -3.94 -0.50
CA ARG A 46 8.98 -3.32 -1.64
C ARG A 46 8.24 -3.56 -2.95
N GLU A 47 7.87 -4.81 -3.23
CA GLU A 47 7.11 -5.22 -4.40
C GLU A 47 5.73 -4.55 -4.41
N CYS A 48 5.06 -4.50 -3.25
CA CYS A 48 3.77 -3.84 -3.09
C CYS A 48 3.87 -2.34 -3.38
N ALA A 49 4.95 -1.68 -2.96
CA ALA A 49 5.17 -0.27 -3.22
C ALA A 49 5.46 0.02 -4.71
N ALA A 50 6.27 -0.82 -5.36
CA ALA A 50 6.57 -0.71 -6.78
C ALA A 50 5.30 -0.89 -7.64
N ASP A 51 4.49 -1.91 -7.36
CA ASP A 51 3.23 -2.15 -8.07
C ASP A 51 2.24 -0.98 -7.88
N ALA A 52 2.14 -0.42 -6.66
CA ALA A 52 1.28 0.73 -6.41
C ALA A 52 1.73 2.01 -7.15
N LEU A 53 3.04 2.18 -7.38
CA LEU A 53 3.58 3.28 -8.19
C LEU A 53 3.29 3.12 -9.68
N GLU A 54 3.36 1.89 -10.18
CA GLU A 54 3.09 1.53 -11.59
C GLU A 54 1.60 1.68 -11.92
N ARG A 55 0.73 1.17 -11.05
CA ARG A 55 -0.74 1.24 -11.23
C ARG A 55 -1.32 2.64 -10.99
N GLY A 56 -0.61 3.47 -10.21
CA GLY A 56 -1.10 4.79 -9.83
C GLY A 56 -2.28 4.72 -8.87
N ASP A 57 -2.26 3.75 -7.95
CA ASP A 57 -3.33 3.50 -6.99
C ASP A 57 -3.68 4.74 -6.16
N ILE A 58 -4.97 4.92 -5.87
CA ILE A 58 -5.51 6.02 -5.05
C ILE A 58 -6.60 5.50 -4.10
N SER A 59 -6.78 6.22 -3.00
CA SER A 59 -7.80 5.97 -1.96
C SER A 59 -7.72 4.59 -1.31
N VAL A 60 -6.56 3.94 -1.34
CA VAL A 60 -6.30 2.61 -0.78
C VAL A 60 -5.03 2.61 0.06
N VAL A 61 -4.84 1.57 0.89
CA VAL A 61 -3.57 1.35 1.60
C VAL A 61 -2.70 0.38 0.81
N ARG A 62 -1.44 0.76 0.55
CA ARG A 62 -0.43 -0.10 -0.09
C ARG A 62 0.91 0.09 0.60
N ALA A 63 1.63 -1.01 0.84
CA ALA A 63 2.94 -1.00 1.52
C ALA A 63 2.97 -0.17 2.82
N GLY A 64 1.89 -0.19 3.59
CA GLY A 64 1.75 0.58 4.83
C GLY A 64 1.52 2.08 4.65
N VAL A 65 1.30 2.54 3.42
CA VAL A 65 1.03 3.93 3.08
C VAL A 65 -0.42 4.06 2.63
N TYR A 66 -1.15 5.00 3.26
CA TYR A 66 -2.44 5.41 2.73
C TYR A 66 -2.25 6.31 1.51
N LEU A 67 -2.73 5.86 0.36
CA LEU A 67 -2.61 6.52 -0.93
C LEU A 67 -3.73 7.55 -1.10
N GLY A 68 -3.72 8.57 -0.24
CA GLY A 68 -4.65 9.69 -0.36
C GLY A 68 -4.63 10.27 -1.78
N THR A 69 -5.79 10.74 -2.23
CA THR A 69 -5.91 11.37 -3.55
C THR A 69 -5.78 12.89 -3.44
N ARG A 70 -5.21 13.52 -4.47
CA ARG A 70 -5.35 14.95 -4.75
C ARG A 70 -6.00 15.10 -6.12
N GLY A 71 -7.32 15.18 -6.14
CA GLY A 71 -8.11 15.11 -7.37
C GLY A 71 -8.21 13.69 -7.92
N ARG A 72 -7.64 13.43 -9.10
CA ARG A 72 -7.60 12.10 -9.75
C ARG A 72 -6.21 11.44 -9.71
N ARG A 73 -5.28 11.98 -8.92
CA ARG A 73 -3.89 11.49 -8.86
C ARG A 73 -3.49 11.19 -7.42
N GLN A 74 -2.58 10.25 -7.29
CA GLN A 74 -1.93 9.91 -6.03
C GLN A 74 -1.27 11.16 -5.44
N ALA A 75 -1.49 11.41 -4.14
CA ALA A 75 -0.92 12.58 -3.47
C ALA A 75 0.63 12.54 -3.54
N PRO A 76 1.30 13.68 -3.79
CA PRO A 76 2.77 13.71 -3.93
C PRO A 76 3.52 13.14 -2.72
N GLY A 77 2.99 13.34 -1.51
CA GLY A 77 3.54 12.75 -0.29
C GLY A 77 3.48 11.22 -0.28
N ALA A 78 2.33 10.65 -0.64
CA ALA A 78 2.13 9.20 -0.72
C ALA A 78 3.04 8.58 -1.80
N ARG A 79 3.14 9.22 -2.98
CA ARG A 79 4.02 8.76 -4.05
C ARG A 79 5.50 8.74 -3.64
N ARG A 80 5.97 9.78 -2.93
CA ARG A 80 7.35 9.82 -2.40
C ARG A 80 7.59 8.73 -1.36
N ALA A 81 6.63 8.48 -0.47
CA ALA A 81 6.74 7.41 0.52
C ALA A 81 6.86 6.03 -0.16
N LEU A 82 6.01 5.74 -1.14
CA LEU A 82 6.11 4.50 -1.92
C LEU A 82 7.45 4.38 -2.65
N ALA A 83 7.95 5.46 -3.24
CA ALA A 83 9.25 5.45 -3.93
C ALA A 83 10.41 5.16 -2.97
N SER A 84 10.36 5.71 -1.75
CA SER A 84 11.36 5.38 -0.73
C SER A 84 11.32 3.88 -0.39
N ILE A 85 10.12 3.33 -0.14
CA ILE A 85 9.95 1.92 0.24
C ILE A 85 10.38 0.97 -0.88
N ALA A 86 10.01 1.23 -2.13
CA ALA A 86 10.38 0.40 -3.26
C ALA A 86 11.92 0.27 -3.41
N ASN A 87 12.65 1.35 -3.09
CA ASN A 87 14.11 1.45 -3.26
C ASN A 87 14.93 1.13 -1.99
N SER A 88 14.29 0.88 -0.85
CA SER A 88 14.94 0.51 0.42
C SER A 88 15.21 -0.99 0.46
#